data_AF-A0A3D0UT23-F1
#
_entry.id   AF-A0A3D0UT23-F1
#
_cell.length_a   1.000
_cell.length_b   1.000
_cell.length_c   1.000
_cell.angle_alpha   90.00
_cell.angle_beta   90.00
_cell.angle_gamma   90.00
#
_symmetry.space_group_name_H-M   'P 1'
#
loop_
_entity.id
_entity.type
_entity.pdbx_description
1 polymer ?
#
loop_
_entity_poly.entity_id
_entity_poly.type
_entity_poly.pdbx_seq_one_letter_code
_entity_poly.pdbx_strand_id
1 'polypeptide(L)' 'MQNIIGFSARVLDPNDTPKYLNSSEHIAFEKSKILYGLNRAKQYVPQYNAIIIVE' A
#
# COMPACT_ATOMS: atom_id res chain seq x y z
N MET A 1 -8.28 -15.75 0.81
CA MET A 1 -8.80 -14.62 0.00
C MET A 1 -7.99 -13.39 0.33
N GLN A 2 -7.62 -12.58 -0.66
CA GLN A 2 -6.99 -11.28 -0.42
C GLN A 2 -8.12 -10.25 -0.30
N ASN A 3 -8.26 -9.63 0.87
CA ASN A 3 -9.29 -8.61 1.10
C ASN A 3 -8.74 -7.26 0.62
N ILE A 4 -9.39 -6.68 -0.38
CA ILE A 4 -9.06 -5.34 -0.86
C ILE A 4 -9.72 -4.35 0.09
N ILE A 5 -8.91 -3.48 0.69
CA ILE A 5 -9.36 -2.52 1.70
C ILE A 5 -9.26 -1.06 1.25
N GLY A 6 -8.52 -0.79 0.16
CA GLY A 6 -8.32 0.55 -0.36
C GLY A 6 -7.46 0.55 -1.61
N PHE A 7 -7.31 1.73 -2.19
CA PHE A 7 -6.58 1.97 -3.43
C PHE A 7 -5.68 3.18 -3.29
N SER A 8 -4.66 3.22 -4.15
CA SER A 8 -3.84 4.40 -4.40
C SER A 8 -3.94 4.75 -5.87
N ALA A 9 -4.05 6.03 -6.18
CA ALA A 9 -4.10 6.56 -7.53
C ALA A 9 -2.87 7.43 -7.79
N ARG A 10 -2.42 7.45 -9.04
CA ARG A 10 -1.39 8.36 -9.54
C ARG A 10 -1.98 9.15 -10.70
N VAL A 11 -1.80 10.47 -10.68
CA VAL A 11 -2.23 11.33 -11.80
C VAL A 11 -1.46 11.00 -13.07
N LEU A 12 -2.15 11.10 -14.21
CA LEU A 12 -1.55 10.98 -15.54
C LEU A 12 -1.31 12.35 -16.17
N ASP A 13 -2.23 13.29 -15.95
CA ASP A 13 -2.04 14.69 -16.33
C ASP A 13 -1.05 15.33 -15.34
N PRO A 14 0.07 15.92 -15.81
CA PRO A 14 1.03 16.59 -14.96
C PRO A 14 0.49 17.86 -14.28
N ASN A 15 -0.64 18.41 -14.76
CA ASN A 15 -1.30 19.57 -14.15
C ASN A 15 -2.22 19.18 -12.98
N ASP A 16 -2.61 17.91 -12.87
CA ASP A 16 -3.44 17.43 -11.77
C ASP A 16 -2.63 17.25 -10.48
N THR A 17 -3.23 17.63 -9.35
CA THR A 17 -2.62 17.48 -8.03
C THR A 17 -3.59 16.84 -7.04
N PRO A 18 -3.13 16.00 -6.10
CA PRO A 18 -1.74 15.60 -5.84
C PRO A 18 -1.22 14.48 -6.77
N LYS A 19 0.12 14.33 -6.88
CA LYS A 19 0.75 13.27 -7.70
C LYS A 19 0.28 11.86 -7.32
N TYR A 20 0.04 11.63 -6.02
CA TYR A 20 -0.51 10.39 -5.48
C TYR A 20 -1.64 10.70 -4.50
N LEU A 21 -2.71 9.91 -4.57
CA LEU A 21 -3.84 9.97 -3.64
C LEU A 21 -4.14 8.56 -3.12
N ASN A 22 -4.43 8.42 -1.83
CA ASN A 22 -4.88 7.17 -1.24
C ASN A 22 -6.37 7.25 -0.92
N SER A 23 -7.02 6.10 -0.73
CA SER A 23 -8.33 6.03 -0.11
C SER A 23 -8.39 6.81 1.21
N SER A 24 -9.52 7.45 1.48
CA SER A 24 -9.77 8.11 2.78
C SER A 24 -9.78 7.11 3.93
N GLU A 25 -9.43 7.57 5.13
CA GLU A 25 -9.51 6.79 6.37
C GLU A 25 -10.92 6.24 6.60
N HIS A 26 -11.05 4.94 6.87
CA HIS A 26 -12.30 4.29 7.24
C HIS A 26 -12.04 2.94 7.94
N ILE A 27 -13.10 2.27 8.42
CA ILE A 27 -12.97 1.05 9.25
C ILE A 27 -12.11 -0.07 8.65
N ALA A 28 -12.03 -0.16 7.31
CA ALA A 28 -11.20 -1.15 6.63
C ALA A 28 -9.80 -0.63 6.24
N PHE A 29 -9.60 0.69 6.16
CA PHE A 29 -8.37 1.32 5.68
C PHE A 29 -7.87 2.37 6.67
N GLU A 30 -6.73 2.07 7.30
CA GLU A 30 -6.01 3.01 8.15
C GLU A 30 -4.59 3.19 7.62
N LYS A 31 -4.28 4.34 7.01
CA LYS A 31 -3.04 4.51 6.21
C LYS A 31 -1.78 4.25 7.02
N SER A 32 -1.78 4.62 8.30
CA SER A 32 -0.65 4.45 9.22
C SER A 32 -0.34 2.98 9.56
N LYS A 33 -1.26 2.05 9.31
CA LYS A 33 -1.14 0.62 9.64
C LYS A 33 -0.98 -0.29 8.43
N ILE A 34 -0.86 0.29 7.23
CA ILE A 34 -0.83 -0.46 5.97
C ILE A 34 0.54 -0.31 5.30
N LEU A 35 1.12 -1.44 4.92
CA LEU A 35 2.31 -1.52 4.06
C LEU A 35 1.93 -2.17 2.74
N TYR A 36 2.08 -1.43 1.64
CA TYR A 36 1.84 -1.96 0.30
C TYR A 36 2.76 -3.16 0.02
N GLY A 37 2.19 -4.25 -0.51
CA GLY A 37 2.93 -5.46 -0.83
C GLY A 37 3.19 -6.42 0.35
N LEU A 38 2.91 -6.05 1.60
CA LEU A 38 3.12 -6.92 2.77
C LEU A 38 2.36 -8.24 2.68
N ASN A 39 1.14 -8.22 2.15
CA ASN A 39 0.33 -9.40 1.87
C ASN A 39 1.06 -10.44 1.00
N ARG A 40 1.94 -9.99 0.10
CA ARG A 40 2.78 -10.85 -0.76
C ARG A 40 4.14 -11.13 -0.14
N ALA A 41 4.77 -10.14 0.49
CA ALA A 41 6.12 -10.26 1.04
C ALA A 41 6.19 -11.17 2.28
N LYS A 42 5.15 -11.17 3.12
CA LYS A 42 5.15 -11.89 4.40
C LYS A 42 5.44 -13.39 4.29
N GLN A 43 5.08 -14.02 3.17
CA GLN A 43 5.31 -15.46 2.95
C GLN A 43 6.81 -15.80 2.83
N TYR A 44 7.65 -14.83 2.49
CA TYR A 44 9.08 -15.01 2.28
C TYR A 44 9.92 -14.69 3.52
N VAL A 45 9.32 -14.11 4.57
CA VAL A 45 10.03 -13.76 5.81
C VAL A 45 10.74 -14.98 6.45
N PRO A 46 10.17 -16.20 6.49
CA PRO A 46 10.89 -17.37 7.03
C PRO A 46 12.16 -17.74 6.24
N GLN A 47 12.18 -17.47 4.93
CA GLN A 47 13.32 -17.81 4.07
C GLN A 47 14.46 -16.79 4.21
N TYR A 48 14.12 -15.50 4.27
CA TYR A 48 15.12 -14.43 4.22
C TYR A 48 15.40 -13.79 5.58
N ASN A 49 14.57 -14.04 6.59
CA ASN A 49 14.61 -13.43 7.92
C ASN A 49 14.75 -11.90 7.87
N ALA A 50 14.15 -11.27 6.86
CA ALA A 50 14.28 -9.85 6.58
C ALA A 50 13.07 -9.32 5.79
N ILE A 51 12.85 -8.01 5.88
CA ILE A 51 11.92 -7.24 5.03
C ILE A 51 12.69 -6.02 4.54
N ILE A 52 12.58 -5.73 3.24
CA ILE A 52 13.15 -4.52 2.63
C ILE A 52 12.03 -3.49 2.47
N ILE A 53 12.24 -2.29 3.00
CA ILE A 53 11.31 -1.17 2.90
C ILE A 53 11.79 -0.23 1.79
N VAL A 54 10.85 0.25 0.97
CA VAL A 54 11.09 1.18 -0.14
C VAL A 54 10.07 2.33 -0.08
N GLU A 55 10.41 3.44 -0.76
CA GLU A 55 9.52 4.59 -0.98
C GLU A 55 8.68 4.46 -2.25
#